data_AF-A0A1C6LQY8-F1
#
_entry.id   AF-A0A1C6LQY8-F1
#
_cell.length_a   1.000
_cell.length_b   1.000
_cell.length_c   1.000
_cell.angle_alpha   90.00
_cell.angle_beta   90.00
_cell.angle_gamma   90.00
#
_symmetry.space_group_name_H-M   'P 1'
#
loop_
_entity.id
_entity.type
_entity.pdbx_description
1 polymer ?
#
loop_
_entity_poly.entity_id
_entity_poly.type
_entity_poly.pdbx_seq_one_letter_code
_entity_poly.pdbx_strand_id
1 'polypeptide(L)'
;MVLSFAWVQALGLWGAELFTDQTAAGVHGLLGGGVLGAFGLLAIAAAAVCSNAMNDYSGSLALQAAGIRIPRQLAAGAAAVLGFLLVLWMHAADTTLRFQNLLLFVGYWIPGFVGIVLVDARLRAKARRGAPIDVEAEFGRPQPWWPACVAFVAAFAAAVPFMDTTLFVGPVAAALHGADFAYYVAFLVSVAVYAPLRLFARTVSGEVTEPVVAVPGTGG
;
A
#
# COMPACT_ATOMS: atom_id res chain seq x y z
N MET A 1 2.13 -19.12 -6.09
CA MET A 1 2.17 -17.64 -6.21
C MET A 1 2.85 -17.22 -7.51
N VAL A 2 4.16 -17.42 -7.71
CA VAL A 2 4.86 -17.00 -8.94
C VAL A 2 4.27 -17.61 -10.23
N LEU A 3 3.96 -18.91 -10.21
CA LEU A 3 3.35 -19.59 -11.37
C LEU A 3 1.97 -19.00 -11.76
N SER A 4 1.15 -18.68 -10.75
CA SER A 4 -0.17 -18.06 -10.96
C SER A 4 -0.05 -16.66 -11.53
N PHE A 5 0.93 -15.86 -11.06
CA PHE A 5 1.21 -14.54 -11.60
C PHE A 5 1.74 -14.59 -13.03
N ALA A 6 2.62 -15.54 -13.34
CA ALA A 6 3.13 -15.72 -14.70
C ALA A 6 2.01 -16.11 -15.66
N TRP A 7 1.11 -17.00 -15.23
CA TRP A 7 -0.05 -17.41 -16.01
C TRP A 7 -1.01 -16.25 -16.30
N VAL A 8 -1.37 -15.46 -15.29
CA VAL A 8 -2.27 -14.30 -15.46
C VAL A 8 -1.65 -13.23 -16.35
N GLN A 9 -0.35 -12.96 -16.21
CA GLN A 9 0.36 -12.01 -17.07
C GLN A 9 0.42 -12.49 -18.53
N ALA A 10 0.66 -13.79 -18.76
CA ALA A 10 0.65 -14.36 -20.10
C ALA A 10 -0.74 -14.27 -20.74
N LEU A 11 -1.81 -14.53 -20.00
CA LEU A 11 -3.19 -14.34 -20.46
C LEU A 11 -3.51 -12.87 -20.75
N GLY A 12 -3.03 -11.95 -19.90
CA GLY A 12 -3.19 -10.50 -20.10
C GLY A 12 -2.47 -10.01 -21.35
N LEU A 13 -1.24 -10.46 -21.59
CA LEU A 13 -0.46 -10.13 -22.80
C LEU A 13 -1.14 -10.66 -24.07
N TRP A 14 -1.65 -11.89 -24.01
CA TRP A 14 -2.34 -12.51 -25.14
C TRP A 14 -3.67 -11.83 -25.46
N GLY A 15 -4.40 -11.35 -24.44
CA GLY A 15 -5.67 -10.65 -24.60
C GLY A 15 -5.55 -9.15 -24.89
N ALA A 16 -4.37 -8.54 -24.73
CA ALA A 16 -4.19 -7.09 -24.78
C ALA A 16 -4.64 -6.47 -26.13
N GLU A 17 -4.47 -7.18 -27.24
CA GLU A 17 -4.89 -6.72 -28.57
C GLU A 17 -6.41 -6.80 -28.80
N LEU A 18 -7.12 -7.55 -27.96
CA LEU A 18 -8.57 -7.83 -28.08
C LEU A 18 -9.42 -6.89 -27.22
N PHE A 19 -8.80 -6.15 -26.29
CA PHE A 19 -9.46 -5.22 -25.39
C PHE A 19 -9.23 -3.77 -25.84
N THR A 20 -9.92 -3.33 -26.89
CA THR A 20 -10.03 -1.90 -27.25
C THR A 20 -11.09 -1.20 -26.38
N ASP A 21 -11.50 0.04 -26.72
CA ASP A 21 -12.35 0.97 -25.94
C ASP A 21 -13.64 0.41 -25.29
N GLN A 22 -14.00 -0.86 -25.55
CA GLN A 22 -15.11 -1.57 -24.92
C GLN A 22 -14.66 -2.90 -24.29
N THR A 23 -13.94 -2.84 -23.17
CA THR A 23 -13.40 -4.00 -22.44
C THR A 23 -14.46 -5.07 -22.12
N ALA A 24 -15.68 -4.67 -21.76
CA ALA A 24 -16.77 -5.61 -21.47
C ALA A 24 -17.29 -6.32 -22.74
N ALA A 25 -17.41 -5.59 -23.85
CA ALA A 25 -17.82 -6.17 -25.14
C ALA A 25 -16.73 -7.12 -25.69
N GLY A 26 -15.46 -6.74 -25.52
CA GLY A 26 -14.31 -7.58 -25.85
C GLY A 26 -14.27 -8.90 -25.09
N VAL A 27 -14.48 -8.88 -23.76
CA VAL A 27 -14.58 -10.12 -22.96
C VAL A 27 -15.77 -10.98 -23.39
N HIS A 28 -16.93 -10.37 -23.61
CA HIS A 28 -18.13 -11.11 -24.03
C HIS A 28 -17.93 -11.80 -25.39
N GLY A 29 -17.31 -11.10 -26.35
CA GLY A 29 -16.96 -11.66 -27.65
C GLY A 29 -15.89 -12.75 -27.58
N LEU A 30 -14.83 -12.55 -26.79
CA LEU A 30 -13.72 -13.49 -26.61
C LEU A 30 -14.19 -14.86 -26.11
N LEU A 31 -15.17 -14.87 -25.20
CA LEU A 31 -15.72 -16.09 -24.62
C LEU A 31 -16.77 -16.78 -25.52
N GLY A 32 -16.92 -16.33 -26.77
CA GLY A 32 -17.84 -16.89 -27.75
C GLY A 32 -19.27 -16.33 -27.68
N GLY A 33 -19.50 -15.27 -26.89
CA GLY A 33 -20.82 -14.68 -26.69
C GLY A 33 -21.81 -15.56 -25.94
N GLY A 34 -23.06 -15.09 -25.82
CA GLY A 34 -24.15 -15.84 -25.21
C GLY A 34 -23.90 -16.19 -23.74
N VAL A 35 -24.14 -17.45 -23.35
CA VAL A 35 -24.07 -17.90 -21.95
C VAL A 35 -22.63 -17.86 -21.40
N LEU A 36 -21.62 -18.18 -22.22
CA LEU A 36 -20.22 -18.19 -21.79
C LEU A 36 -19.68 -16.77 -21.58
N GLY A 37 -20.02 -15.85 -22.49
CA GLY A 37 -19.73 -14.43 -22.32
C GLY A 37 -20.41 -13.83 -21.09
N ALA A 38 -21.69 -14.13 -20.87
CA ALA A 38 -22.41 -13.70 -19.67
C ALA A 38 -21.80 -14.26 -18.38
N PHE A 39 -21.40 -15.54 -18.36
CA PHE A 39 -20.72 -16.14 -17.22
C PHE A 39 -19.37 -15.47 -16.93
N GLY A 40 -18.57 -15.18 -17.95
CA GLY A 40 -17.31 -14.46 -17.78
C GLY A 40 -17.50 -13.04 -17.24
N LEU A 41 -18.48 -12.31 -17.75
CA LEU A 41 -18.84 -10.99 -17.21
C LEU A 41 -19.31 -11.07 -15.76
N LEU A 42 -20.12 -12.07 -15.40
CA LEU A 42 -20.51 -12.33 -14.01
C LEU A 42 -19.30 -12.63 -13.12
N ALA A 43 -18.34 -13.41 -13.61
CA ALA A 43 -17.10 -13.71 -12.88
C ALA A 43 -16.26 -12.44 -12.65
N ILE A 44 -16.12 -11.57 -13.66
CA ILE A 44 -15.42 -10.29 -13.54
C ILE A 44 -16.15 -9.36 -12.57
N ALA A 45 -17.49 -9.26 -12.67
CA ALA A 45 -18.28 -8.46 -11.76
C ALA A 45 -18.14 -8.94 -10.31
N ALA A 46 -18.19 -10.26 -10.08
CA ALA A 46 -17.96 -10.85 -8.77
C ALA A 46 -16.53 -10.56 -8.26
N ALA A 47 -15.51 -10.69 -9.11
CA ALA A 47 -14.13 -10.37 -8.75
C ALA A 47 -13.97 -8.88 -8.36
N ALA A 48 -14.61 -7.97 -9.09
CA ALA A 48 -14.62 -6.54 -8.76
C ALA A 48 -15.31 -6.26 -7.42
N VAL A 49 -16.44 -6.92 -7.12
CA VAL A 49 -17.13 -6.81 -5.82
C VAL A 49 -16.23 -7.31 -4.69
N CYS A 50 -15.59 -8.48 -4.86
CA CYS A 50 -14.65 -9.01 -3.88
C CYS A 50 -13.48 -8.08 -3.64
N SER A 51 -12.89 -7.50 -4.70
CA SER A 51 -11.78 -6.55 -4.57
C SER A 51 -12.19 -5.26 -3.85
N ASN A 52 -13.38 -4.73 -4.15
CA ASN A 52 -13.91 -3.55 -3.47
C ASN A 52 -14.20 -3.83 -1.99
N ALA A 53 -14.76 -5.00 -1.67
CA ALA A 53 -15.01 -5.41 -0.29
C ALA A 53 -13.70 -5.52 0.51
N MET A 54 -12.62 -6.03 -0.09
CA MET A 54 -11.29 -6.05 0.55
C MET A 54 -10.73 -4.65 0.81
N ASN A 55 -10.92 -3.71 -0.12
CA ASN A 55 -10.51 -2.31 0.07
C ASN A 55 -11.31 -1.63 1.19
N ASP A 56 -12.63 -1.82 1.22
CA ASP A 56 -13.48 -1.27 2.28
C ASP A 56 -13.12 -1.85 3.66
N TYR A 57 -12.85 -3.16 3.72
CA TYR A 57 -12.43 -3.82 4.94
C TYR A 57 -11.10 -3.27 5.46
N SER A 58 -10.06 -3.23 4.62
CA SER A 58 -8.74 -2.71 5.01
C SER A 58 -8.79 -1.22 5.38
N GLY A 59 -9.59 -0.41 4.67
CA GLY A 59 -9.85 0.99 5.03
C GLY A 59 -10.52 1.13 6.40
N SER A 60 -11.51 0.29 6.70
CA SER A 60 -12.17 0.30 8.01
C SER A 60 -11.24 -0.10 9.15
N LEU A 61 -10.33 -1.05 8.93
CA LEU A 61 -9.31 -1.43 9.91
C LEU A 61 -8.29 -0.31 10.13
N ALA A 62 -7.87 0.38 9.07
CA ALA A 62 -6.96 1.52 9.18
C ALA A 62 -7.58 2.67 10.00
N LEU A 63 -8.86 2.99 9.78
CA LEU A 63 -9.59 3.98 10.56
C LEU A 63 -9.72 3.59 12.04
N GLN A 64 -10.07 2.33 12.31
CA GLN A 64 -10.14 1.80 13.68
C GLN A 64 -8.78 1.85 14.37
N ALA A 65 -7.70 1.49 13.68
CA ALA A 65 -6.33 1.57 14.20
C ALA A 65 -5.90 3.02 14.49
N ALA A 66 -6.36 3.99 13.69
CA ALA A 66 -6.16 5.42 13.93
C ALA A 66 -7.06 5.99 15.05
N GLY A 67 -8.01 5.21 15.56
CA GLY A 67 -9.01 5.67 16.55
C GLY A 67 -10.08 6.60 15.96
N ILE A 68 -10.14 6.77 14.65
CA ILE A 68 -11.06 7.68 13.97
C ILE A 68 -12.33 6.90 13.58
N ARG A 69 -13.47 7.25 14.18
CA ARG A 69 -14.78 6.67 13.83
C ARG A 69 -15.51 7.61 12.88
N ILE A 70 -15.42 7.34 11.57
CA ILE A 70 -16.16 8.09 10.54
C ILE A 70 -17.49 7.36 10.27
N PRO A 71 -18.64 8.06 10.30
CA PRO A 71 -19.91 7.46 9.91
C PRO A 71 -19.91 7.12 8.41
N ARG A 72 -20.43 5.94 8.06
CA ARG A 72 -20.31 5.33 6.72
C ARG A 72 -20.78 6.25 5.58
N GLN A 73 -21.79 7.08 5.83
CA GLN A 73 -22.35 8.01 4.84
C GLN A 73 -21.35 9.11 4.46
N LEU A 74 -20.60 9.64 5.44
CA LEU A 74 -19.58 10.66 5.21
C LEU A 74 -18.37 10.09 4.46
N ALA A 75 -17.93 8.88 4.82
CA ALA A 75 -16.84 8.20 4.12
C ALA A 75 -17.22 7.91 2.65
N ALA A 76 -18.43 7.37 2.41
CA ALA A 76 -18.92 7.11 1.06
C ALA A 76 -19.09 8.40 0.24
N GLY A 77 -19.64 9.46 0.86
CA GLY A 77 -19.79 10.77 0.22
C GLY A 77 -18.43 11.39 -0.15
N ALA A 78 -17.46 11.35 0.75
CA ALA A 78 -16.11 11.84 0.48
C ALA A 78 -15.42 11.05 -0.64
N ALA A 79 -15.52 9.72 -0.64
CA ALA A 79 -14.98 8.87 -1.70
C ALA A 79 -15.64 9.18 -3.06
N ALA A 80 -16.96 9.35 -3.10
CA ALA A 80 -17.69 9.70 -4.31
C ALA A 80 -17.27 11.07 -4.86
N VAL A 81 -17.13 12.09 -3.99
CA VAL A 81 -16.68 13.43 -4.39
C VAL A 81 -15.25 13.39 -4.90
N LEU A 82 -14.33 12.76 -4.17
CA LEU A 82 -12.93 12.65 -4.58
C LEU A 82 -12.78 11.89 -5.90
N GLY A 83 -13.50 10.76 -6.04
CA GLY A 83 -13.53 9.99 -7.29
C GLY A 83 -14.08 10.79 -8.45
N PHE A 84 -15.17 11.53 -8.24
CA PHE A 84 -15.77 12.38 -9.27
C PHE A 84 -14.81 13.50 -9.72
N LEU A 85 -14.17 14.20 -8.78
CA LEU A 85 -13.18 15.23 -9.09
C LEU A 85 -11.96 14.65 -9.84
N LEU A 86 -11.51 13.45 -9.45
CA LEU A 86 -10.43 12.75 -10.13
C LEU A 86 -10.80 12.41 -11.57
N VAL A 87 -12.02 11.90 -11.80
CA VAL A 87 -12.53 11.61 -13.15
C VAL A 87 -12.61 12.87 -14.00
N LEU A 88 -13.12 13.99 -13.45
CA LEU A 88 -13.16 15.26 -14.17
C LEU A 88 -11.75 15.75 -14.54
N TRP A 89 -10.79 15.63 -13.61
CA TRP A 89 -9.40 15.97 -13.89
C TRP A 89 -8.80 15.06 -14.95
N MET A 90 -9.06 13.75 -14.93
CA MET A 90 -8.56 12.83 -15.95
C MET A 90 -9.18 13.09 -17.33
N HIS A 91 -10.48 13.40 -17.39
CA HIS A 91 -11.20 13.67 -18.63
C HIS A 91 -10.76 14.98 -19.30
N ALA A 92 -10.27 15.96 -18.53
CA ALA A 92 -9.85 17.26 -19.03
C ALA A 92 -8.54 17.26 -19.86
N ALA A 93 -7.84 16.12 -20.01
CA ALA A 93 -6.73 15.96 -20.97
C ALA A 93 -6.51 14.47 -21.31
N ASP A 94 -5.34 14.12 -21.84
CA ASP A 94 -4.94 12.72 -22.12
C ASP A 94 -5.11 11.83 -20.89
N THR A 95 -6.25 11.14 -20.86
CA THR A 95 -6.70 10.27 -19.76
C THR A 95 -5.67 9.18 -19.48
N THR A 96 -5.07 8.62 -20.54
CA THR A 96 -4.06 7.55 -20.46
C THR A 96 -2.79 8.00 -19.75
N LEU A 97 -2.22 9.15 -20.14
CA LEU A 97 -0.99 9.66 -19.53
C LEU A 97 -1.21 10.08 -18.06
N ARG A 98 -2.34 10.73 -17.78
CA ARG A 98 -2.72 11.13 -16.41
C ARG A 98 -2.94 9.92 -15.51
N PHE A 99 -3.59 8.87 -16.02
CA PHE A 99 -3.79 7.63 -15.29
C PHE A 99 -2.46 6.96 -14.94
N GLN A 100 -1.55 6.84 -15.92
CA GLN A 100 -0.23 6.25 -15.70
C GLN A 100 0.56 7.02 -14.63
N ASN A 101 0.59 8.35 -14.70
CA ASN A 101 1.26 9.16 -13.68
C ASN A 101 0.65 9.00 -12.29
N LEU A 102 -0.69 8.92 -12.19
CA LEU A 102 -1.36 8.68 -10.91
C LEU A 102 -0.99 7.31 -10.34
N LEU A 103 -0.95 6.27 -11.16
CA LEU A 103 -0.52 4.94 -10.74
C LEU A 103 0.93 4.94 -10.26
N LEU A 104 1.84 5.61 -10.98
CA LEU A 104 3.23 5.75 -10.58
C LEU A 104 3.35 6.50 -9.24
N PHE A 105 2.67 7.64 -9.12
CA PHE A 105 2.66 8.46 -7.92
C PHE A 105 2.11 7.71 -6.68
N VAL A 106 0.97 7.04 -6.83
CA VAL A 106 0.40 6.18 -5.77
C VAL A 106 1.32 4.99 -5.50
N GLY A 107 2.07 4.53 -6.48
CA GLY A 107 3.05 3.47 -6.30
C GLY A 107 4.27 3.89 -5.48
N TYR A 108 4.78 5.11 -5.65
CA TYR A 108 6.09 5.51 -5.10
C TYR A 108 6.16 5.55 -3.57
N TRP A 109 5.05 5.84 -2.90
CA TRP A 109 5.03 5.90 -1.44
C TRP A 109 4.92 4.52 -0.78
N ILE A 110 4.38 3.52 -1.50
CA ILE A 110 4.13 2.17 -0.97
C ILE A 110 5.42 1.49 -0.48
N PRO A 111 6.54 1.45 -1.23
CA PRO A 111 7.77 0.85 -0.76
C PRO A 111 8.31 1.51 0.52
N GLY A 112 8.19 2.84 0.62
CA GLY A 112 8.60 3.57 1.83
C GLY A 112 7.75 3.18 3.04
N PHE A 113 6.44 3.07 2.88
CA PHE A 113 5.53 2.58 3.92
C PHE A 113 5.85 1.14 4.32
N VAL A 114 6.03 0.24 3.35
CA VAL A 114 6.36 -1.18 3.59
C VAL A 114 7.68 -1.31 4.33
N GLY A 115 8.71 -0.54 3.98
CA GLY A 115 10.00 -0.56 4.68
C GLY A 115 9.87 -0.17 6.16
N ILE A 116 9.08 0.86 6.48
CA ILE A 116 8.79 1.28 7.86
C ILE A 116 8.08 0.16 8.62
N VAL A 117 7.00 -0.39 8.06
CA VAL A 117 6.20 -1.47 8.69
C VAL A 117 7.05 -2.72 8.91
N LEU A 118 7.89 -3.10 7.93
CA LEU A 118 8.78 -4.26 8.03
C LEU A 118 9.77 -4.11 9.18
N VAL A 119 10.42 -2.94 9.28
CA VAL A 119 11.37 -2.64 10.35
C VAL A 119 10.66 -2.62 11.70
N ASP A 120 9.47 -2.01 11.78
CA ASP A 120 8.67 -1.97 12.99
C ASP A 120 8.29 -3.39 13.47
N ALA A 121 7.74 -4.20 12.57
CA ALA A 121 7.36 -5.57 12.84
C ALA A 121 8.56 -6.42 13.28
N ARG A 122 9.72 -6.27 12.63
CA ARG A 122 10.94 -7.02 12.97
C ARG A 122 11.50 -6.62 14.33
N LEU A 123 11.49 -5.33 14.68
CA LEU A 123 11.97 -4.87 15.97
C LEU A 123 11.02 -5.23 17.11
N ARG A 124 9.70 -5.26 16.88
CA ARG A 124 8.72 -5.80 17.84
C ARG A 124 8.88 -7.31 18.02
N ALA A 125 9.05 -8.06 16.93
CA ALA A 125 9.31 -9.50 17.00
C ALA A 125 10.60 -9.81 17.79
N LYS A 126 11.66 -9.02 17.59
CA LYS A 126 12.90 -9.13 18.36
C LYS A 126 12.69 -8.82 19.85
N ALA A 127 11.87 -7.81 20.17
CA ALA A 127 11.54 -7.46 21.55
C ALA A 127 10.73 -8.55 22.26
N ARG A 128 9.84 -9.25 21.54
CA ARG A 128 9.05 -10.37 22.07
C ARG A 128 9.86 -11.64 22.35
N ARG A 129 11.05 -11.80 21.75
CA ARG A 129 11.91 -13.00 21.91
C ARG A 129 11.18 -14.34 21.72
N GLY A 130 10.19 -14.38 20.81
CA GLY A 130 9.39 -15.59 20.55
C GLY A 130 8.13 -15.74 21.41
N ALA A 131 7.84 -14.79 22.31
CA ALA A 131 6.55 -14.74 23.00
C ALA A 131 5.38 -14.54 22.01
N PRO A 132 4.19 -15.10 22.31
CA PRO A 132 2.99 -14.89 21.52
C PRO A 132 2.63 -13.40 21.43
N ILE A 133 1.89 -13.02 20.38
CA ILE A 133 1.42 -11.64 20.20
C ILE A 133 0.30 -11.39 21.20
N ASP A 134 0.62 -10.64 22.25
CA ASP A 134 -0.37 -10.06 23.14
C ASP A 134 -0.81 -8.69 22.58
N VAL A 135 -2.05 -8.63 22.12
CA VAL A 135 -2.64 -7.44 21.50
C VAL A 135 -2.75 -6.31 22.52
N GLU A 136 -3.16 -6.61 23.75
CA GLU A 136 -3.35 -5.60 24.79
C GLU A 136 -2.01 -4.97 25.20
N ALA A 137 -0.97 -5.81 25.35
CA ALA A 137 0.37 -5.32 25.61
C ALA A 137 0.97 -4.52 24.43
N GLU A 138 0.60 -4.80 23.19
CA GLU A 138 1.12 -4.08 22.01
C GLU A 138 0.42 -2.72 21.83
N PHE A 139 -0.89 -2.62 22.11
CA PHE A 139 -1.63 -1.36 22.11
C PHE A 139 -1.35 -0.51 23.36
N GLY A 140 -0.99 -1.13 24.49
CA GLY A 140 -0.66 -0.46 25.75
C GLY A 140 0.73 0.20 25.77
N ARG A 141 1.56 0.00 24.73
CA ARG A 141 2.90 0.58 24.63
C ARG A 141 2.88 1.84 23.76
N PRO A 142 2.78 3.05 24.35
CA PRO A 142 2.78 4.29 23.57
C PRO A 142 4.09 4.40 22.78
N GLN A 143 3.99 4.32 21.46
CA GLN A 143 5.13 4.54 20.57
C GLN A 143 5.07 5.96 20.04
N PRO A 144 6.23 6.63 19.92
CA PRO A 144 6.28 7.94 19.29
C PRO A 144 5.90 7.79 17.81
N TRP A 145 4.96 8.62 17.35
CA TRP A 145 4.48 8.63 15.97
C TRP A 145 5.46 9.33 15.01
N TRP A 146 6.25 10.28 15.53
CA TRP A 146 7.12 11.13 14.73
C TRP A 146 8.24 10.39 13.96
N PRO A 147 8.89 9.32 14.47
CA PRO A 147 9.94 8.63 13.73
C PRO A 147 9.43 8.01 12.42
N ALA A 148 8.21 7.47 12.45
CA ALA A 148 7.56 6.91 11.28
C ALA A 148 7.22 8.01 10.27
N CYS A 149 6.66 9.13 10.73
CA CYS A 149 6.36 10.27 9.86
C CYS A 149 7.62 10.87 9.23
N VAL A 150 8.69 11.07 10.00
CA VAL A 150 9.96 11.61 9.50
C VAL A 150 10.59 10.65 8.49
N ALA A 151 10.62 9.35 8.77
CA ALA A 151 11.14 8.37 7.84
C ALA A 151 10.32 8.30 6.54
N PHE A 152 9.00 8.43 6.65
CA PHE A 152 8.11 8.43 5.49
C PHE A 152 8.34 9.65 4.59
N VAL A 153 8.39 10.86 5.17
CA VAL A 153 8.67 12.09 4.44
C VAL A 153 10.07 12.07 3.84
N ALA A 154 11.08 11.59 4.59
CA ALA A 154 12.45 11.47 4.10
C ALA A 154 12.55 10.46 2.94
N ALA A 155 11.88 9.31 3.03
CA ALA A 155 11.83 8.32 1.96
C ALA A 155 11.17 8.88 0.70
N PHE A 156 10.05 9.58 0.85
CA PHE A 156 9.36 10.21 -0.27
C PHE A 156 10.22 11.31 -0.92
N ALA A 157 10.79 12.21 -0.12
CA ALA A 157 11.67 13.27 -0.60
C ALA A 157 12.91 12.73 -1.31
N ALA A 158 13.50 11.64 -0.81
CA ALA A 158 14.64 10.99 -1.45
C ALA A 158 14.27 10.25 -2.74
N ALA A 159 13.02 9.83 -2.89
CA ALA A 159 12.53 9.21 -4.12
C ALA A 159 12.33 10.23 -5.24
N VAL A 160 11.96 11.48 -4.92
CA VAL A 160 11.65 12.55 -5.91
C VAL A 160 12.73 12.67 -7.00
N PRO A 161 14.04 12.77 -6.70
CA PRO A 161 15.07 12.91 -7.75
C PRO A 161 15.21 11.73 -8.71
N PHE A 162 14.66 10.57 -8.36
CA PHE A 162 14.72 9.32 -9.12
C PHE A 162 13.39 8.99 -9.81
N MET A 163 12.37 9.84 -9.67
CA MET A 163 11.08 9.66 -10.33
C MET A 163 11.22 9.98 -11.82
N ASP A 164 10.65 9.13 -12.66
CA ASP A 164 10.47 9.39 -14.08
C ASP A 164 8.96 9.36 -14.38
N THR A 165 8.34 10.54 -14.32
CA THR A 165 6.92 10.71 -14.65
C THR A 165 6.77 11.79 -15.70
N THR A 166 5.66 11.76 -16.46
CA THR A 166 5.44 12.80 -17.48
C THR A 166 5.11 14.17 -16.88
N LEU A 167 4.80 14.25 -15.58
CA LEU A 167 4.65 15.48 -14.82
C LEU A 167 5.97 16.01 -14.24
N PHE A 168 6.86 15.10 -13.86
CA PHE A 168 8.13 15.44 -13.23
C PHE A 168 9.18 14.36 -13.52
N VAL A 169 10.27 14.78 -14.16
CA VAL A 169 11.47 13.97 -14.36
C VAL A 169 12.54 14.47 -13.40
N GLY A 170 12.94 13.61 -12.47
CA GLY A 170 13.98 13.94 -11.50
C GLY A 170 15.36 14.08 -12.16
N PRO A 171 16.25 14.93 -11.62
CA PRO A 171 17.57 15.18 -12.21
C PRO A 171 18.43 13.91 -12.33
N VAL A 172 18.25 12.94 -11.43
CA VAL A 172 18.98 11.66 -11.48
C VAL A 172 18.36 10.72 -12.51
N ALA A 173 17.03 10.67 -12.60
CA ALA A 173 16.34 9.90 -13.64
C ALA A 173 16.69 10.40 -15.05
N ALA A 174 16.76 11.72 -15.25
CA ALA A 174 17.20 12.34 -16.50
C ALA A 174 18.64 11.96 -16.87
N ALA A 175 19.56 11.95 -15.89
CA ALA A 175 20.96 11.54 -16.11
C ALA A 175 21.10 10.03 -16.41
N LEU A 176 20.14 9.21 -15.98
CA LEU A 176 20.10 7.76 -16.20
C LEU A 176 19.26 7.36 -17.42
N HIS A 177 19.00 8.29 -18.35
CA HIS A 177 18.22 8.05 -19.57
C HIS A 177 16.77 7.60 -19.32
N GLY A 178 16.11 8.10 -18.27
CA GLY A 178 14.71 7.78 -17.95
C GLY A 178 14.53 6.51 -17.12
N ALA A 179 15.58 6.07 -16.42
CA ALA A 179 15.46 4.93 -15.50
C ALA A 179 14.79 5.35 -14.18
N ASP A 180 13.62 4.78 -13.90
CA ASP A 180 12.88 5.00 -12.66
C ASP A 180 13.36 4.07 -11.54
N PHE A 181 14.09 4.64 -10.57
CA PHE A 181 14.57 3.94 -9.38
C PHE A 181 13.87 4.40 -8.09
N ALA A 182 12.82 5.24 -8.19
CA ALA A 182 12.18 5.85 -7.04
C ALA A 182 11.65 4.80 -6.04
N TYR A 183 11.13 3.68 -6.52
CA TYR A 183 10.62 2.59 -5.66
C TYR A 183 11.70 1.98 -4.76
N TYR A 184 12.89 1.71 -5.32
CA TYR A 184 14.00 1.11 -4.58
C TYR A 184 14.58 2.12 -3.59
N VAL A 185 14.72 3.37 -4.01
CA VAL A 185 15.22 4.45 -3.15
C VAL A 185 14.26 4.70 -1.98
N ALA A 186 12.96 4.79 -2.23
CA ALA A 186 11.95 4.94 -1.18
C ALA A 186 12.04 3.81 -0.14
N PHE A 187 12.16 2.55 -0.58
CA PHE A 187 12.31 1.41 0.32
C PHE A 187 13.59 1.52 1.15
N LEU A 188 14.75 1.69 0.50
CA LEU A 188 16.05 1.69 1.18
C LEU A 188 16.17 2.85 2.17
N VAL A 189 15.75 4.05 1.78
CA VAL A 189 15.79 5.23 2.64
C VAL A 189 14.84 5.07 3.82
N SER A 190 13.63 4.53 3.61
CA SER A 190 12.69 4.30 4.70
C SER A 190 13.27 3.36 5.77
N VAL A 191 13.94 2.28 5.37
CA VAL A 191 14.60 1.33 6.28
C VAL A 191 15.78 1.99 6.98
N ALA A 192 16.64 2.69 6.23
CA ALA A 192 17.84 3.33 6.73
C ALA A 192 17.55 4.47 7.71
N VAL A 193 16.44 5.19 7.54
CA VAL A 193 16.04 6.31 8.41
C VAL A 193 15.19 5.82 9.59
N TYR A 194 14.21 4.94 9.37
CA TYR A 194 13.30 4.53 10.42
C TYR A 194 13.97 3.66 11.49
N ALA A 195 14.84 2.72 11.10
CA ALA A 195 15.51 1.84 12.05
C ALA A 195 16.31 2.59 13.14
N PRO A 196 17.20 3.53 12.82
CA PRO A 196 17.94 4.28 13.83
C PRO A 196 17.05 5.25 14.62
N LEU A 197 16.13 5.97 13.97
CA LEU A 197 15.23 6.89 14.67
C LEU A 197 14.37 6.17 15.70
N ARG A 198 13.90 4.97 15.37
CA ARG A 198 13.12 4.14 16.30
C ARG A 198 13.95 3.64 17.46
N LEU A 199 15.23 3.29 17.26
CA LEU A 199 16.12 2.91 18.35
C LEU A 199 16.41 4.09 19.27
N PHE A 200 16.67 5.27 18.72
CA PHE A 200 16.90 6.50 19.47
C PHE A 200 15.66 6.96 20.25
N ALA A 201 14.48 6.90 19.64
CA ALA A 201 13.26 7.31 20.31
C ALA A 201 12.93 6.42 21.52
N ARG A 202 13.29 5.13 21.48
CA ARG A 202 13.14 4.20 22.63
C ARG A 202 14.08 4.54 23.79
N THR A 203 15.31 4.96 23.49
CA THR A 203 16.26 5.37 24.53
C THR A 203 15.83 6.67 25.21
N VAL A 204 15.25 7.61 24.46
CA VAL A 204 14.74 8.88 25.00
C VAL A 204 13.48 8.67 25.84
N SER A 205 12.59 7.75 25.44
CA SER A 205 11.35 7.45 26.18
C SER A 205 11.56 6.64 27.47
N GLY A 206 12.79 6.28 27.83
CA GLY A 206 13.07 5.64 29.12
C GLY A 206 12.39 4.29 29.35
N GLU A 207 12.17 3.48 28.30
CA GLU A 207 11.77 2.06 28.46
C GLU A 207 12.94 1.28 29.08
N VAL A 208 13.16 1.46 30.38
CA VAL A 208 13.97 0.55 31.20
C VAL A 208 13.27 -0.80 31.14
N THR A 209 14.00 -1.82 30.69
CA THR A 209 13.54 -3.20 30.71
C THR A 209 13.37 -3.61 32.17
N GLU A 210 12.20 -3.41 32.77
CA GLU A 210 11.90 -4.07 34.04
C GLU A 210 11.87 -5.58 33.76
N PRO A 211 12.66 -6.38 34.49
CA PRO A 211 12.61 -7.82 34.36
C PRO A 211 11.22 -8.30 34.79
N VAL A 212 10.59 -9.09 33.93
CA VAL A 212 9.34 -9.80 34.26
C VAL A 212 9.59 -10.57 35.56
N VAL A 213 9.02 -10.09 36.66
CA VAL A 213 9.05 -10.77 37.94
C VAL A 213 8.31 -12.10 37.73
N ALA A 214 9.06 -13.19 37.78
CA ALA A 214 8.48 -14.53 37.76
C ALA A 214 7.53 -14.64 38.95
N VAL A 215 6.24 -14.82 38.66
CA VAL A 215 5.23 -15.13 39.68
C VAL A 215 5.68 -16.44 40.36
N PRO A 216 5.96 -16.46 41.68
CA PRO A 216 6.28 -17.69 42.36
C PRO A 216 5.07 -18.61 42.26
N GLY A 217 5.27 -19.80 41.69
CA GLY A 217 4.21 -20.82 41.65
C GLY A 217 3.70 -21.08 43.05
N THR A 218 2.39 -20.88 43.26
CA THR A 218 1.70 -21.31 44.47
C THR A 218 1.66 -22.83 44.47
N GLY A 219 2.67 -23.44 45.08
CA GLY A 219 2.60 -24.83 45.54
C GLY A 219 1.74 -24.89 46.80
N GLY A 220 0.67 -25.68 46.74
CA GLY A 220 -0.23 -26.03 47.83
C GLY A 220 -1.19 -27.09 47.35
#